data_AF-A0A4P6UX26-F1
#
_entry.id   AF-A0A4P6UX26-F1
#
_cell.length_a   1.000
_cell.length_b   1.000
_cell.length_c   1.000
_cell.angle_alpha   90.00
_cell.angle_beta   90.00
_cell.angle_gamma   90.00
#
_symmetry.space_group_name_H-M   'P 1'
#
loop_
_entity.id
_entity.type
_entity.pdbx_description
1 polymer ?
#
loop_
_entity_poly.entity_id
_entity_poly.type
_entity_poly.pdbx_seq_one_letter_code
_entity_poly.pdbx_strand_id
1 'polypeptide(L)'
;MLMASFLDPILAKQLIKIQMILLLINLIPVWPLDGGRIVFSLILIFSKKVKMYELFLAISLILISLSAIITFVMLPQTLFLFVLSIFLWMKVVQEWRYRKYRIAFEKYVLNRLT
;
A
#
# COMPACT_ATOMS: atom_id res chain seq x y z
N MET A 1 -8.36 22.18 -1.66
CA MET A 1 -9.45 22.77 -0.84
C MET A 1 -9.99 24.08 -1.43
N LEU A 2 -9.17 24.91 -2.09
CA LEU A 2 -9.60 26.14 -2.77
C LEU A 2 -10.47 25.97 -4.03
N MET A 3 -10.50 24.79 -4.66
CA MET A 3 -11.37 24.55 -5.84
C MET A 3 -12.80 24.18 -5.47
N ALA A 4 -13.04 23.74 -4.22
CA ALA A 4 -14.38 23.36 -3.75
C ALA A 4 -15.32 24.56 -3.59
N SER A 5 -14.77 25.77 -3.38
CA SER A 5 -15.55 27.02 -3.32
C SER A 5 -16.07 27.49 -4.67
N PHE A 6 -15.60 26.92 -5.78
CA PHE A 6 -16.11 27.20 -7.13
C PHE A 6 -17.13 26.16 -7.62
N LEU A 7 -17.40 25.12 -6.83
CA LEU A 7 -18.33 24.04 -7.15
C LEU A 7 -19.65 24.22 -6.40
N ASP A 8 -20.74 23.68 -6.97
CA ASP A 8 -22.03 23.59 -6.27
C ASP A 8 -21.82 22.96 -4.88
N PRO A 9 -22.31 23.59 -3.79
CA PRO A 9 -22.14 23.09 -2.42
C PRO A 9 -22.49 21.60 -2.23
N ILE A 10 -23.47 21.10 -2.98
CA ILE A 10 -23.89 19.69 -2.91
C ILE A 10 -22.80 18.77 -3.48
N LEU A 11 -22.24 19.12 -4.65
CA LEU A 11 -21.15 18.38 -5.29
C LEU A 11 -19.87 18.48 -4.47
N ALA A 12 -19.54 19.67 -3.97
CA ALA A 12 -18.37 19.91 -3.13
C ALA A 12 -18.38 19.01 -1.89
N LYS A 13 -19.54 18.89 -1.21
CA LYS A 13 -19.69 18.04 -0.02
C LYS A 13 -19.45 16.56 -0.32
N GLN A 14 -19.98 16.06 -1.45
CA GLN A 14 -19.77 14.67 -1.86
C GLN A 14 -18.31 14.39 -2.22
N LEU A 15 -17.66 15.29 -2.96
CA LEU A 15 -16.25 15.17 -3.32
C LEU A 15 -15.35 15.17 -2.09
N ILE A 16 -15.56 16.11 -1.16
CA ILE A 16 -14.77 16.15 0.08
C ILE A 16 -14.91 14.83 0.85
N LYS A 17 -16.13 14.28 0.94
CA LYS A 17 -16.36 12.97 1.59
C LYS A 17 -15.55 11.85 0.94
N ILE A 18 -15.54 11.77 -0.39
CA ILE A 18 -14.78 10.75 -1.14
C ILE A 18 -13.27 10.94 -0.92
N GLN A 19 -12.77 12.17 -1.01
CA GLN A 19 -11.34 12.45 -0.81
C GLN A 19 -10.87 12.13 0.61
N MET A 20 -11.70 12.40 1.62
CA MET A 20 -11.39 12.03 3.00
C MET A 20 -11.29 10.51 3.18
N ILE A 21 -12.19 9.75 2.55
CA ILE A 21 -12.14 8.28 2.57
C ILE A 21 -10.87 7.77 1.87
N LEU A 22 -10.55 8.32 0.68
CA LEU A 22 -9.34 7.96 -0.06
C LEU A 22 -8.06 8.28 0.72
N LEU A 23 -8.02 9.43 1.40
CA LEU A 23 -6.90 9.80 2.27
C LEU A 23 -6.70 8.78 3.39
N LEU A 24 -7.78 8.40 4.08
CA LEU A 24 -7.71 7.40 5.16
C LEU A 24 -7.23 6.04 4.65
N ILE A 25 -7.73 5.59 3.50
CA ILE A 25 -7.29 4.34 2.88
C ILE A 25 -5.81 4.41 2.51
N ASN A 26 -5.36 5.50 1.87
CA ASN A 26 -3.97 5.64 1.46
C ASN A 26 -3.00 5.76 2.64
N LEU A 27 -3.43 6.19 3.82
CA LEU A 27 -2.58 6.25 5.01
C LEU A 27 -2.39 4.89 5.71
N ILE A 28 -3.11 3.84 5.30
CA ILE A 28 -2.95 2.50 5.86
C ILE A 28 -1.51 2.01 5.60
N PRO A 29 -0.80 1.50 6.62
CA PRO A 29 0.60 1.08 6.51
C PRO A 29 0.74 -0.29 5.84
N VAL A 30 0.25 -0.40 4.61
CA VAL A 30 0.21 -1.63 3.81
C VAL A 30 0.78 -1.34 2.43
N TRP A 31 1.78 -2.11 2.00
CA TRP A 31 2.26 -2.01 0.62
C TRP A 31 1.15 -2.42 -0.36
N PRO A 32 0.91 -1.75 -1.50
CA PRO A 32 1.66 -0.64 -2.11
C PRO A 32 1.08 0.77 -1.83
N LEU A 33 0.17 0.92 -0.87
CA LEU A 33 -0.48 2.19 -0.54
C LEU A 33 0.55 3.23 -0.06
N ASP A 34 0.20 4.51 -0.15
CA ASP A 34 1.14 5.61 0.15
C ASP A 34 1.69 5.53 1.58
N GLY A 35 0.85 5.21 2.56
CA GLY A 35 1.21 4.96 3.96
C GLY A 35 2.15 3.77 4.10
N GLY A 36 1.92 2.70 3.34
CA GLY A 36 2.83 1.57 3.26
C GLY A 36 4.19 1.96 2.69
N ARG A 37 4.24 2.81 1.66
CA ARG A 37 5.50 3.32 1.08
C ARG A 37 6.26 4.23 2.04
N ILE A 38 5.55 5.04 2.83
CA ILE A 38 6.14 5.87 3.88
C ILE A 38 6.79 4.97 4.93
N VAL A 39 6.05 4.02 5.51
CA VAL A 39 6.59 3.08 6.50
C VAL A 39 7.77 2.29 5.95
N PHE A 40 7.64 1.81 4.72
CA PHE A 40 8.71 1.12 4.01
C PHE A 40 10.00 1.96 3.91
N SER A 41 9.86 3.23 3.51
CA SER A 41 10.99 4.15 3.38
C SER A 41 11.61 4.48 4.73
N LEU A 42 10.79 4.63 5.78
CA LEU A 42 11.26 4.80 7.15
C LEU A 42 12.07 3.57 7.62
N ILE A 43 11.60 2.35 7.34
CA ILE A 43 12.35 1.13 7.66
C ILE A 43 13.72 1.15 6.96
N LEU A 44 13.79 1.54 5.68
CA LEU A 44 15.07 1.61 4.96
C LEU A 44 16.03 2.66 5.55
N ILE A 45 15.51 3.80 6.01
CA ILE A 45 16.31 4.87 6.62
C ILE A 45 16.86 4.42 7.98
N PHE A 46 16.00 3.88 8.85
CA PHE A 46 16.37 3.54 10.22
C PHE A 46 17.00 2.14 10.37
N SER A 47 16.78 1.25 9.41
CA SER A 47 17.17 -0.16 9.51
C SER A 47 17.51 -0.75 8.14
N LYS A 48 18.80 -0.86 7.84
CA LYS A 48 19.32 -1.60 6.66
C LYS A 48 19.20 -3.13 6.78
N LYS A 49 18.42 -3.62 7.74
CA LYS A 49 18.24 -5.06 7.99
C LYS A 49 17.18 -5.60 7.04
N VAL A 50 17.59 -6.43 6.10
CA VAL A 50 16.72 -7.15 5.15
C VAL A 50 15.54 -7.84 5.85
N LYS A 51 15.75 -8.37 7.07
CA LYS A 51 14.70 -9.02 7.86
C LYS A 51 13.49 -8.11 8.18
N MET A 52 13.72 -6.81 8.42
CA MET A 52 12.63 -5.87 8.74
C MET A 52 11.76 -5.57 7.52
N TYR A 53 12.40 -5.46 6.34
CA TYR A 53 11.72 -5.36 5.05
C TYR A 53 10.85 -6.59 4.79
N GLU A 54 11.38 -7.80 5.00
CA GLU A 54 10.62 -9.03 4.77
C GLU A 54 9.44 -9.15 5.73
N LEU A 55 9.64 -8.80 7.01
CA LEU A 55 8.55 -8.80 7.98
C LEU A 55 7.42 -7.84 7.58
N PHE A 56 7.75 -6.62 7.15
CA PHE A 56 6.77 -5.64 6.71
C PHE A 56 5.95 -6.09 5.51
N LEU A 57 6.61 -6.69 4.50
CA LEU A 57 5.90 -7.25 3.35
C LEU A 57 5.04 -8.45 3.70
N ALA A 58 5.49 -9.32 4.62
CA ALA A 58 4.70 -10.45 5.09
C ALA A 58 3.43 -9.97 5.81
N ILE A 59 3.55 -8.97 6.70
CA ILE A 59 2.40 -8.34 7.37
C ILE A 59 1.45 -7.71 6.33
N SER A 60 1.98 -6.97 5.36
CA SER A 60 1.18 -6.37 4.29
C SER A 60 0.41 -7.43 3.48
N LEU A 61 1.05 -8.57 3.18
CA LEU A 61 0.44 -9.68 2.46
C LEU A 61 -0.69 -10.32 3.27
N ILE A 62 -0.49 -10.55 4.57
CA ILE A 62 -1.51 -11.10 5.47
C ILE A 62 -2.70 -10.15 5.55
N LEU A 63 -2.47 -8.85 5.77
CA LEU A 63 -3.52 -7.85 5.87
C LEU A 63 -4.36 -7.74 4.59
N ILE A 64 -3.73 -7.76 3.42
CA ILE A 64 -4.46 -7.73 2.14
C ILE A 64 -5.20 -9.04 1.88
N SER A 65 -4.62 -10.18 2.24
CA SER A 65 -5.30 -11.47 2.09
C SER A 65 -6.55 -11.53 2.98
N LEU A 66 -6.45 -11.07 4.23
CA LEU A 66 -7.59 -10.96 5.14
C LEU A 66 -8.63 -9.98 4.59
N SER A 67 -8.22 -8.82 4.09
CA SER A 67 -9.17 -7.84 3.54
C SER A 67 -9.89 -8.39 2.31
N ALA A 68 -9.21 -9.13 1.42
CA ALA A 68 -9.82 -9.79 0.27
C ALA A 68 -10.86 -10.85 0.68
N ILE A 69 -10.57 -11.65 1.70
CA ILE A 69 -11.50 -12.66 2.22
C ILE A 69 -12.71 -11.97 2.87
N ILE A 70 -12.48 -10.95 3.70
CA ILE A 70 -13.55 -10.21 4.36
C ILE A 70 -14.45 -9.53 3.33
N THR A 71 -13.90 -8.86 2.32
CA THR A 71 -14.72 -8.22 1.27
C THR A 71 -15.51 -9.24 0.48
N PHE A 72 -14.93 -10.40 0.16
CA PHE A 72 -15.63 -11.47 -0.55
C PHE A 72 -16.81 -12.05 0.24
N VAL A 73 -16.64 -12.29 1.54
CA VAL A 73 -17.66 -12.93 2.39
C VAL A 73 -18.72 -11.93 2.89
N MET A 74 -18.30 -10.76 3.35
CA MET A 74 -19.20 -9.79 4.01
C MET A 74 -19.83 -8.79 3.02
N LEU A 75 -19.17 -8.50 1.90
CA LEU A 75 -19.63 -7.53 0.91
C LEU A 75 -19.68 -8.12 -0.51
N PRO A 76 -20.42 -9.22 -0.75
CA PRO A 76 -20.45 -9.90 -2.04
C PRO A 76 -20.99 -9.01 -3.19
N GLN A 77 -21.78 -7.98 -2.87
CA GLN A 77 -22.32 -7.03 -3.85
C GLN A 77 -21.27 -6.02 -4.36
N THR A 78 -20.15 -5.82 -3.64
CA THR A 78 -19.11 -4.86 -4.03
C THR A 78 -17.95 -5.55 -4.75
N LEU A 79 -18.24 -6.18 -5.89
CA LEU A 79 -17.24 -6.86 -6.72
C LEU A 79 -16.01 -5.99 -7.04
N PHE A 80 -16.20 -4.68 -7.23
CA PHE A 80 -15.09 -3.74 -7.42
C PHE A 80 -14.08 -3.77 -6.26
N LEU A 81 -14.53 -3.82 -5.00
CA LEU A 81 -13.64 -3.86 -3.84
C LEU A 81 -12.86 -5.16 -3.80
N PHE A 82 -13.49 -6.27 -4.17
CA PHE A 82 -12.81 -7.57 -4.27
C PHE A 82 -11.72 -7.55 -5.35
N VAL A 83 -12.04 -7.04 -6.55
CA VAL A 83 -11.07 -6.87 -7.65
C VAL A 83 -9.92 -5.95 -7.24
N LEU A 84 -10.21 -4.86 -6.52
CA LEU A 84 -9.20 -3.95 -5.98
C LEU A 84 -8.29 -4.66 -4.97
N SER A 85 -8.86 -5.44 -4.05
CA SER A 85 -8.09 -6.24 -3.09
C SER A 85 -7.17 -7.24 -3.79
N ILE A 86 -7.64 -7.93 -4.84
CA ILE A 86 -6.81 -8.82 -5.66
C ILE A 86 -5.67 -8.05 -6.34
N PHE A 87 -5.97 -6.86 -6.89
CA PHE A 87 -4.96 -6.01 -7.50
C PHE A 87 -3.85 -5.61 -6.51
N LEU A 88 -4.23 -5.17 -5.30
CA LEU A 88 -3.27 -4.87 -4.23
C LEU A 88 -2.46 -6.11 -3.83
N TRP A 89 -3.11 -7.27 -3.75
CA TRP A 89 -2.47 -8.53 -3.41
C TRP A 89 -1.38 -8.90 -4.43
N MET A 90 -1.69 -8.80 -5.73
CA MET A 90 -0.72 -9.04 -6.80
C MET A 90 0.49 -8.10 -6.70
N LYS A 91 0.28 -6.83 -6.32
CA LYS A 91 1.38 -5.86 -6.14
C LYS A 91 2.30 -6.22 -4.97
N VAL A 92 1.76 -6.72 -3.87
CA VAL A 92 2.59 -7.22 -2.76
C VAL A 92 3.36 -8.46 -3.15
N VAL A 93 2.72 -9.42 -3.84
CA VAL A 93 3.39 -10.63 -4.32
C VAL A 93 4.51 -10.29 -5.30
N GLN A 94 4.29 -9.31 -6.18
CA GLN A 94 5.32 -8.81 -7.10
C GLN A 94 6.52 -8.23 -6.34
N GLU A 95 6.29 -7.37 -5.34
CA GLU A 95 7.36 -6.79 -4.52
C GLU A 95 8.09 -7.87 -3.69
N TRP A 96 7.33 -8.83 -3.14
CA TRP A 96 7.90 -9.99 -2.46
C TRP A 96 8.86 -10.75 -3.37
N ARG A 97 8.51 -10.99 -4.63
CA ARG A 97 9.43 -11.62 -5.59
C ARG A 97 10.62 -10.72 -5.91
N TYR A 98 10.41 -9.42 -6.03
CA TYR A 98 11.46 -8.45 -6.36
C TYR A 98 12.52 -8.31 -5.25
N ARG A 99 12.20 -8.62 -3.99
CA ARG A 99 13.13 -8.54 -2.86
C ARG A 99 14.48 -9.20 -3.10
N LYS A 100 14.50 -10.36 -3.77
CA LYS A 100 15.72 -11.13 -4.03
C LYS A 100 16.67 -10.33 -4.92
N TYR A 101 16.13 -9.63 -5.91
CA TYR A 101 16.90 -8.76 -6.78
C TYR A 101 17.42 -7.53 -6.04
N ARG A 102 16.61 -6.93 -5.15
CA ARG A 102 17.05 -5.80 -4.30
C ARG A 102 18.22 -6.20 -3.40
N ILE A 103 18.14 -7.35 -2.72
CA ILE A 103 19.21 -7.86 -1.85
C ILE A 103 20.48 -8.17 -2.66
N ALA A 104 20.33 -8.80 -3.83
CA ALA A 104 21.47 -9.06 -4.71
C ALA A 104 22.12 -7.75 -5.17
N PHE A 105 21.32 -6.77 -5.59
CA PHE A 105 21.80 -5.46 -5.99
C PHE A 105 22.56 -4.76 -4.86
N GLU A 106 22.01 -4.71 -3.64
CA GLU A 106 22.71 -4.15 -2.48
C GLU A 106 24.03 -4.86 -2.22
N LYS A 107 24.06 -6.19 -2.25
CA LYS A 107 25.29 -6.98 -2.01
C LYS A 107 26.35 -6.74 -3.09
N TYR A 108 25.97 -6.62 -4.36
CA TYR A 108 26.94 -6.50 -5.46
C TYR A 108 27.37 -5.06 -5.73
N VAL A 109 26.48 -4.08 -5.57
CA VAL A 109 26.78 -2.68 -5.91
C VAL A 109 27.36 -1.93 -4.72
N LEU A 110 26.81 -2.07 -3.50
CA LEU A 110 27.40 -1.37 -2.35
C LEU A 110 28.80 -1.89 -2.02
N ASN A 111 29.03 -3.21 -2.06
CA ASN A 111 30.35 -3.78 -1.78
C ASN A 111 31.43 -3.38 -2.80
N ARG A 112 31.07 -2.77 -3.95
CA ARG A 112 32.05 -2.22 -4.89
C ARG A 112 32.32 -0.72 -4.70
N LEU A 113 31.48 -0.02 -3.93
CA LEU A 113 31.57 1.43 -3.72
C LEU A 113 32.18 1.80 -2.36
N THR A 114 32.33 0.83 -1.45
CA THR A 114 33.10 0.90 -0.20
C THR A 114 34.37 0.09 -0.33
#